data_AF-A0A9W9UYB9-F1
#
_entry.id   AF-A0A9W9UYB9-F1
#
_cell.length_a   1.000
_cell.length_b   1.000
_cell.length_c   1.000
_cell.angle_alpha   90.00
_cell.angle_beta   90.00
_cell.angle_gamma   90.00
#
_symmetry.space_group_name_H-M   'P 1'
#
loop_
_entity.id
_entity.type
_entity.pdbx_description
1 polymer ?
#
loop_
_entity_poly.entity_id
_entity_poly.type
_entity_poly.pdbx_seq_one_letter_code
_entity_poly.pdbx_strand_id
1 'polypeptide(L)'
;MRFLRGSFSVWIAFLTQCVSAATVFFPITLTWSNRTVAGVTRPVILMNGQFPGPPLKLNQGDNVRFLVDNRCPFNTTVHFHGIEQLGTPWSDGVPGVSQRSIVPNSSYLYRWTANDYGAYWYHAHHRGSLEDGLFGPIYITPRSSVQRPFSLISNSSGQLNAMLAAERATRPVLLSDWRSLTSEQIWNTEVASGVDSWCANALLINGKGSVTCLPRDQINALTTPAQRGVLGPNQNLTDMACWPANVLDATFNFPHNYNAVLPTMFEGCVPSRGPQEILTVSSGDQFVSWDLTSTSGVLQMTFSIDEHVMWVYAIDGRYIRPVQVNALTIPNSNRYSVLVPLNQPRGDYTVRTVSASVQQILNTTAIMRYQGSPQLNRPSNPWITINNLNATTNTVFLNESSVVPFPVLVPSNNVDQTFLLHVSQVGNAYRWRLGNTSYGLELEESQPLLFNQTSIPSDLIIRTRNNTWVDLIIQVDTILQPAHPIHKHSNKHFIIGQGNGTFTWNTVAEAVQAVPGNFNLLMPQYRDTSNTPVPITGPTWLALRYHVVNPGAFLMHCHIQVHQSGGMVLAMLDGVDVWPTIPPSYLNNSGF
;
A
#
# COMPACT_ATOMS: atom_id res chain seq x y z
N MET A 1 -65.36 10.36 51.53
CA MET A 1 -65.39 9.92 50.11
C MET A 1 -64.01 10.15 49.51
N ARG A 2 -63.44 9.12 48.89
CA ARG A 2 -62.04 9.03 48.43
C ARG A 2 -61.75 9.96 47.25
N PHE A 3 -60.64 10.69 47.31
CA PHE A 3 -60.00 11.34 46.16
C PHE A 3 -59.11 10.31 45.44
N LEU A 4 -59.37 10.08 44.14
CA LEU A 4 -58.49 9.31 43.26
C LEU A 4 -57.73 10.28 42.35
N ARG A 5 -56.41 10.39 42.56
CA ARG A 5 -55.47 10.99 41.61
C ARG A 5 -55.13 9.96 40.55
N GLY A 6 -55.44 10.22 39.28
CA GLY A 6 -54.97 9.44 38.14
C GLY A 6 -53.62 9.97 37.66
N SER A 7 -52.58 9.14 37.71
CA SER A 7 -51.28 9.40 37.10
C SER A 7 -51.34 9.10 35.60
N PHE A 8 -51.00 10.08 34.76
CA PHE A 8 -50.74 9.87 33.34
C PHE A 8 -49.27 9.48 33.16
N SER A 9 -49.00 8.23 32.75
CA SER A 9 -47.68 7.78 32.32
C SER A 9 -47.55 8.00 30.82
N VAL A 10 -46.68 8.92 30.41
CA VAL A 10 -46.27 9.13 29.01
C VAL A 10 -45.23 8.06 28.66
N TRP A 11 -45.59 7.12 27.79
CA TRP A 11 -44.66 6.16 27.21
C TRP A 11 -43.89 6.84 26.07
N ILE A 12 -42.63 7.20 26.32
CA ILE A 12 -41.70 7.60 25.27
C ILE A 12 -41.26 6.32 24.55
N ALA A 13 -41.79 6.09 23.36
CA ALA A 13 -41.34 5.03 22.47
C ALA A 13 -39.94 5.39 21.95
N PHE A 14 -38.91 4.71 22.46
CA PHE A 14 -37.59 4.70 21.85
C PHE A 14 -37.67 3.95 20.51
N LEU A 15 -37.75 4.70 19.41
CA LEU A 15 -37.49 4.18 18.06
C LEU A 15 -36.00 3.85 17.96
N THR A 16 -35.63 2.61 18.28
CA THR A 16 -34.35 2.03 17.87
C THR A 16 -34.34 1.95 16.36
N GLN A 17 -33.66 2.88 15.68
CA GLN A 17 -33.30 2.73 14.28
C GLN A 17 -32.34 1.55 14.15
N CYS A 18 -32.87 0.37 13.80
CA CYS A 18 -32.06 -0.72 13.27
C CYS A 18 -31.48 -0.25 11.93
N VAL A 19 -30.23 0.21 11.92
CA VAL A 19 -29.47 0.37 10.69
C VAL A 19 -29.16 -1.04 10.17
N SER A 20 -30.02 -1.55 9.28
CA SER A 20 -29.77 -2.81 8.56
C SER A 20 -28.53 -2.63 7.69
N ALA A 21 -27.59 -3.57 7.74
CA ALA A 21 -26.48 -3.65 6.79
C ALA A 21 -27.01 -3.63 5.35
N ALA A 22 -26.57 -2.67 4.53
CA ALA A 22 -26.96 -2.62 3.13
C ALA A 22 -26.15 -3.66 2.34
N THR A 23 -26.68 -4.13 1.21
CA THR A 23 -25.87 -4.87 0.23
C THR A 23 -25.43 -3.93 -0.86
N VAL A 24 -24.13 -3.69 -0.99
CA VAL A 24 -23.52 -2.88 -2.05
C VAL A 24 -23.07 -3.78 -3.19
N PHE A 25 -23.74 -3.67 -4.34
CA PHE A 25 -23.34 -4.36 -5.57
C PHE A 25 -22.44 -3.45 -6.41
N PHE A 26 -21.25 -3.94 -6.75
CA PHE A 26 -20.23 -3.16 -7.46
C PHE A 26 -19.64 -3.99 -8.61
N PRO A 27 -20.20 -3.86 -9.83
CA PRO A 27 -19.67 -4.53 -11.01
C PRO A 27 -18.53 -3.72 -11.64
N ILE A 28 -17.42 -4.39 -11.94
CA ILE A 28 -16.35 -3.88 -12.79
C ILE A 28 -16.14 -4.80 -14.00
N THR A 29 -16.14 -4.21 -15.18
CA THR A 29 -15.68 -4.86 -16.41
C THR A 29 -14.24 -4.45 -16.66
N LEU A 30 -13.35 -5.44 -16.75
CA LEU A 30 -11.94 -5.25 -17.05
C LEU A 30 -11.74 -5.30 -18.55
N THR A 31 -11.11 -4.29 -19.15
CA THR A 31 -10.77 -4.29 -20.58
C THR A 31 -9.32 -3.89 -20.79
N TRP A 32 -8.69 -4.43 -21.83
CA TRP A 32 -7.32 -4.08 -22.24
C TRP A 32 -7.37 -3.12 -23.42
N SER A 33 -6.93 -1.86 -23.25
CA SER A 33 -7.05 -0.85 -24.30
C SER A 33 -5.97 0.23 -24.20
N ASN A 34 -5.61 0.82 -25.35
CA ASN A 34 -4.66 1.93 -25.39
C ASN A 34 -5.21 3.17 -24.65
N ARG A 35 -4.41 3.70 -23.73
CA ARG A 35 -4.63 4.99 -23.08
C ARG A 35 -3.35 5.79 -23.06
N THR A 36 -3.47 7.12 -23.17
CA THR A 36 -2.37 8.05 -22.97
C THR A 36 -2.29 8.40 -21.49
N VAL A 37 -1.23 7.93 -20.83
CA VAL A 37 -0.94 8.19 -19.41
C VAL A 37 0.46 8.78 -19.33
N ALA A 38 0.64 9.82 -18.51
CA ALA A 38 1.86 10.63 -18.47
C ALA A 38 2.28 11.25 -19.83
N GLY A 39 1.40 11.28 -20.84
CA GLY A 39 1.74 11.72 -22.20
C GLY A 39 2.25 10.60 -23.12
N VAL A 40 2.30 9.35 -22.65
CA VAL A 40 2.72 8.17 -23.42
C VAL A 40 1.53 7.23 -23.62
N THR A 41 1.31 6.78 -24.85
CA THR A 41 0.25 5.82 -25.17
C THR A 41 0.78 4.39 -25.08
N ARG A 42 0.17 3.58 -24.22
CA ARG A 42 0.37 2.13 -24.15
C ARG A 42 -0.95 1.43 -23.78
N PRO A 43 -1.06 0.11 -23.94
CA PRO A 43 -2.24 -0.57 -23.43
C PRO A 43 -2.24 -0.59 -21.90
N VAL A 44 -3.45 -0.41 -21.33
CA VAL A 44 -3.73 -0.30 -19.91
C VAL A 44 -4.98 -1.12 -19.60
N ILE A 45 -5.06 -1.71 -18.41
CA ILE A 45 -6.27 -2.33 -17.90
C ILE A 45 -7.21 -1.22 -17.42
N LEU A 46 -8.41 -1.20 -17.96
CA LEU A 46 -9.46 -0.24 -17.58
C LEU A 46 -10.55 -0.94 -16.79
N MET A 47 -11.09 -0.25 -15.80
CA MET A 47 -12.24 -0.71 -15.01
C MET A 47 -13.45 0.14 -15.37
N ASN A 48 -14.43 -0.45 -16.04
CA ASN A 48 -15.57 0.25 -16.63
C ASN A 48 -15.11 1.41 -17.55
N GLY A 49 -14.07 1.17 -18.35
CA GLY A 49 -13.50 2.13 -19.28
C GLY A 49 -12.64 3.24 -18.66
N GLN A 50 -12.37 3.21 -17.35
CA GLN A 50 -11.65 4.26 -16.63
C GLN A 50 -10.33 3.76 -16.02
N PHE A 51 -9.38 4.70 -15.84
CA PHE A 51 -8.12 4.52 -15.11
C PHE A 51 -7.80 5.82 -14.34
N PRO A 52 -7.43 5.77 -13.05
CA PRO A 52 -7.52 4.62 -12.13
C PRO A 52 -8.96 4.11 -11.96
N GLY A 53 -9.16 3.04 -11.22
CA GLY A 53 -10.47 2.43 -10.99
C GLY A 53 -11.51 3.31 -10.28
N PRO A 54 -12.81 2.99 -10.45
CA PRO A 54 -13.87 3.70 -9.73
C PRO A 54 -13.75 3.53 -8.21
N PRO A 55 -14.06 4.55 -7.40
CA PRO A 55 -14.07 4.42 -5.94
C PRO A 55 -15.21 3.52 -5.47
N LEU A 56 -14.89 2.49 -4.68
CA LEU A 56 -15.86 1.72 -3.91
C LEU A 56 -16.12 2.41 -2.56
N LYS A 57 -17.30 3.00 -2.39
CA LYS A 57 -17.70 3.65 -1.14
C LYS A 57 -18.67 2.77 -0.37
N LEU A 58 -18.38 2.56 0.91
CA LEU A 58 -19.11 1.65 1.79
C LEU A 58 -19.38 2.33 3.13
N ASN A 59 -20.30 1.75 3.90
CA ASN A 59 -20.39 1.98 5.34
C ASN A 59 -19.92 0.74 6.07
N GLN A 60 -19.33 0.93 7.25
CA GLN A 60 -18.91 -0.18 8.08
C GLN A 60 -20.09 -1.09 8.47
N GLY A 61 -19.98 -2.35 8.09
CA GLY A 61 -20.96 -3.41 8.23
C GLY A 61 -21.79 -3.70 6.98
N ASP A 62 -21.61 -2.95 5.89
CA ASP A 62 -22.25 -3.28 4.60
C ASP A 62 -21.77 -4.64 4.09
N ASN A 63 -22.68 -5.39 3.47
CA ASN A 63 -22.36 -6.58 2.71
C ASN A 63 -21.95 -6.17 1.30
N VAL A 64 -20.83 -6.67 0.80
CA VAL A 64 -20.29 -6.30 -0.50
C VAL A 64 -20.46 -7.45 -1.48
N ARG A 65 -20.90 -7.12 -2.69
CA ARG A 65 -20.95 -8.01 -3.86
C ARG A 65 -20.16 -7.34 -4.98
N PHE A 66 -18.88 -7.68 -5.07
CA PHE A 66 -17.98 -7.09 -6.06
C PHE A 66 -17.84 -8.07 -7.23
N LEU A 67 -18.41 -7.71 -8.39
CA LEU A 67 -18.41 -8.57 -9.58
C LEU A 67 -17.28 -8.12 -10.50
N VAL A 68 -16.38 -9.03 -10.84
CA VAL A 68 -15.35 -8.80 -11.84
C VAL A 68 -15.75 -9.55 -13.12
N ASP A 69 -15.95 -8.83 -14.22
CA ASP A 69 -16.12 -9.40 -15.55
C ASP A 69 -14.82 -9.20 -16.35
N ASN A 70 -14.09 -10.30 -16.61
CA ASN A 70 -12.80 -10.24 -17.29
C ASN A 70 -12.98 -10.25 -18.82
N ARG A 71 -12.78 -9.10 -19.47
CA ARG A 71 -12.70 -8.95 -20.93
C ARG A 71 -11.28 -8.62 -21.41
N CYS A 72 -10.27 -8.75 -20.55
CA CYS A 72 -8.87 -8.74 -20.96
C CYS A 72 -8.53 -10.03 -21.72
N PRO A 73 -7.49 -10.02 -22.57
CA PRO A 73 -7.05 -11.20 -23.31
C PRO A 73 -6.24 -12.19 -22.45
N PHE A 74 -6.12 -11.95 -21.14
CA PHE A 74 -5.31 -12.72 -20.21
C PHE A 74 -6.04 -12.97 -18.89
N ASN A 75 -5.54 -13.95 -18.14
CA ASN A 75 -5.97 -14.27 -16.78
C ASN A 75 -5.79 -13.08 -15.83
N THR A 76 -6.68 -12.95 -14.85
CA THR A 76 -6.56 -11.91 -13.82
C THR A 76 -7.29 -12.29 -12.54
N THR A 77 -7.02 -11.58 -11.45
CA THR A 77 -7.79 -11.62 -10.20
C THR A 77 -7.81 -10.21 -9.59
N VAL A 78 -8.66 -9.99 -8.58
CA VAL A 78 -8.73 -8.73 -7.85
C VAL A 78 -8.64 -9.01 -6.36
N HIS A 79 -7.61 -8.48 -5.72
CA HIS A 79 -7.43 -8.49 -4.28
C HIS A 79 -7.95 -7.20 -3.66
N PHE A 80 -8.41 -7.29 -2.41
CA PHE A 80 -8.93 -6.16 -1.62
C PHE A 80 -7.94 -5.84 -0.49
N HIS A 81 -6.94 -5.03 -0.81
CA HIS A 81 -5.81 -4.73 0.06
C HIS A 81 -6.25 -4.20 1.43
N GLY A 82 -5.84 -4.91 2.48
CA GLY A 82 -6.13 -4.58 3.88
C GLY A 82 -7.52 -4.97 4.37
N ILE A 83 -8.38 -5.54 3.52
CA ILE A 83 -9.64 -6.16 3.94
C ILE A 83 -9.34 -7.54 4.52
N GLU A 84 -9.76 -7.77 5.76
CA GLU A 84 -9.39 -8.98 6.52
C GLU A 84 -9.98 -10.29 5.96
N GLN A 85 -10.99 -10.20 5.08
CA GLN A 85 -11.71 -11.35 4.53
C GLN A 85 -12.25 -12.31 5.60
N LEU A 86 -12.67 -11.77 6.75
CA LEU A 86 -13.13 -12.56 7.88
C LEU A 86 -14.32 -13.45 7.49
N GLY A 87 -14.11 -14.77 7.54
CA GLY A 87 -15.11 -15.76 7.14
C GLY A 87 -15.37 -15.86 5.63
N THR A 88 -14.60 -15.15 4.80
CA THR A 88 -14.71 -15.17 3.33
C THR A 88 -13.36 -15.30 2.61
N PRO A 89 -12.48 -16.23 3.01
CA PRO A 89 -11.13 -16.33 2.43
C PRO A 89 -11.11 -16.60 0.92
N TRP A 90 -12.16 -17.22 0.36
CA TRP A 90 -12.34 -17.38 -1.09
C TRP A 90 -12.59 -16.06 -1.85
N SER A 91 -12.76 -14.94 -1.15
CA SER A 91 -12.88 -13.61 -1.75
C SER A 91 -11.60 -12.77 -1.60
N ASP A 92 -10.48 -13.38 -1.18
CA ASP A 92 -9.20 -12.68 -1.05
C ASP A 92 -8.57 -12.33 -2.40
N GLY A 93 -8.84 -13.07 -3.47
CA GLY A 93 -8.44 -12.64 -4.82
C GLY A 93 -7.03 -13.02 -5.25
N VAL A 94 -6.42 -13.99 -4.58
CA VAL A 94 -5.07 -14.47 -4.89
C VAL A 94 -5.13 -15.78 -5.70
N PRO A 95 -4.60 -15.82 -6.93
CA PRO A 95 -4.55 -17.01 -7.78
C PRO A 95 -3.56 -18.05 -7.19
N GLY A 96 -3.90 -19.33 -7.28
CA GLY A 96 -3.10 -20.42 -6.70
C GLY A 96 -3.15 -20.52 -5.17
N VAL A 97 -3.76 -19.54 -4.49
CA VAL A 97 -3.89 -19.50 -3.02
C VAL A 97 -5.36 -19.56 -2.60
N SER A 98 -6.12 -18.49 -2.85
CA SER A 98 -7.53 -18.37 -2.41
C SER A 98 -8.54 -18.80 -3.48
N GLN A 99 -8.17 -18.69 -4.75
CA GLN A 99 -9.01 -19.01 -5.90
C GLN A 99 -8.16 -19.34 -7.13
N ARG A 100 -8.78 -19.77 -8.23
CA ARG A 100 -8.12 -19.82 -9.54
C ARG A 100 -8.25 -18.47 -10.22
N SER A 101 -7.41 -18.21 -11.21
CA SER A 101 -7.51 -17.03 -12.06
C SER A 101 -8.87 -16.91 -12.75
N ILE A 102 -9.34 -15.67 -12.92
CA ILE A 102 -10.51 -15.36 -13.76
C ILE A 102 -10.02 -15.36 -15.20
N VAL A 103 -10.35 -16.41 -15.96
CA VAL A 103 -9.97 -16.53 -17.36
C VAL A 103 -10.72 -15.52 -18.25
N PRO A 104 -10.23 -15.21 -19.47
CA PRO A 104 -10.93 -14.33 -20.40
C PRO A 104 -12.39 -14.74 -20.65
N ASN A 105 -13.26 -13.76 -20.79
CA ASN A 105 -14.71 -13.91 -20.99
C ASN A 105 -15.45 -14.62 -19.84
N SER A 106 -14.85 -14.64 -18.64
CA SER A 106 -15.47 -15.18 -17.44
C SER A 106 -15.60 -14.11 -16.36
N SER A 107 -16.44 -14.38 -15.36
CA SER A 107 -16.66 -13.47 -14.24
C SER A 107 -16.51 -14.17 -12.90
N TYR A 108 -16.16 -13.39 -11.87
CA TYR A 108 -16.07 -13.86 -10.49
C TYR A 108 -16.78 -12.90 -9.54
N LEU A 109 -17.64 -13.44 -8.67
CA LEU A 109 -18.36 -12.67 -7.67
C LEU A 109 -17.73 -12.80 -6.28
N TYR A 110 -16.99 -11.76 -5.88
CA TYR A 110 -16.45 -11.62 -4.55
C TYR A 110 -17.54 -11.18 -3.57
N ARG A 111 -17.58 -11.81 -2.40
CA ARG A 111 -18.54 -11.50 -1.33
C ARG A 111 -17.81 -11.43 0.00
N TRP A 112 -17.98 -10.31 0.69
CA TRP A 112 -17.39 -10.05 2.00
C TRP A 112 -18.18 -8.99 2.75
N THR A 113 -17.92 -8.86 4.04
CA THR A 113 -18.53 -7.82 4.90
C THR A 113 -17.51 -6.75 5.21
N ALA A 114 -17.89 -5.47 5.09
CA ALA A 114 -17.05 -4.32 5.42
C ALA A 114 -16.91 -4.16 6.95
N ASN A 115 -16.23 -5.10 7.61
CA ASN A 115 -16.13 -5.14 9.08
C ASN A 115 -15.35 -3.97 9.66
N ASP A 116 -14.34 -3.51 8.94
CA ASP A 116 -13.47 -2.40 9.30
C ASP A 116 -13.99 -1.06 8.79
N TYR A 117 -13.21 0.00 8.97
CA TYR A 117 -13.47 1.35 8.47
C TYR A 117 -12.18 1.97 7.93
N GLY A 118 -12.29 3.13 7.27
CA GLY A 118 -11.15 3.89 6.74
C GLY A 118 -10.82 3.59 5.28
N ALA A 119 -9.57 3.91 4.90
CA ALA A 119 -9.07 3.85 3.52
C ALA A 119 -8.40 2.50 3.19
N TYR A 120 -8.87 1.89 2.12
CA TYR A 120 -8.37 0.66 1.51
C TYR A 120 -8.34 0.83 -0.01
N TRP A 121 -8.01 -0.23 -0.73
CA TRP A 121 -7.99 -0.22 -2.18
C TRP A 121 -8.11 -1.65 -2.70
N TYR A 122 -8.50 -1.80 -3.96
CA TYR A 122 -8.45 -3.07 -4.66
C TYR A 122 -7.44 -2.99 -5.79
N HIS A 123 -6.79 -4.09 -6.12
CA HIS A 123 -5.82 -4.15 -7.21
C HIS A 123 -5.67 -5.56 -7.79
N ALA A 124 -4.98 -5.66 -8.93
CA ALA A 124 -4.64 -6.95 -9.51
C ALA A 124 -3.69 -7.72 -8.58
N HIS A 125 -3.93 -9.02 -8.46
CA HIS A 125 -3.04 -9.93 -7.73
C HIS A 125 -2.61 -11.12 -8.61
N HIS A 126 -2.57 -10.89 -9.92
CA HIS A 126 -2.11 -11.87 -10.91
C HIS A 126 -0.95 -11.25 -11.68
N ARG A 127 0.24 -11.86 -11.58
CA ARG A 127 1.49 -11.35 -12.15
C ARG A 127 1.71 -9.88 -11.79
N GLY A 128 2.34 -9.12 -12.69
CA GLY A 128 2.61 -7.68 -12.54
C GLY A 128 1.46 -6.75 -12.94
N SER A 129 0.23 -7.26 -13.14
CA SER A 129 -0.85 -6.48 -13.77
C SER A 129 -1.34 -5.25 -12.98
N LEU A 130 -0.93 -5.09 -11.71
CA LEU A 130 -1.13 -3.86 -10.94
C LEU A 130 -0.56 -2.64 -11.69
N GLU A 131 0.66 -2.78 -12.23
CA GLU A 131 1.38 -1.71 -12.91
C GLU A 131 0.82 -1.41 -14.30
N ASP A 132 -0.02 -2.31 -14.81
CA ASP A 132 -0.78 -2.13 -16.03
C ASP A 132 -2.14 -1.43 -15.78
N GLY A 133 -2.41 -1.04 -14.54
CA GLY A 133 -3.45 -0.08 -14.19
C GLY A 133 -4.67 -0.65 -13.46
N LEU A 134 -4.65 -1.94 -13.11
CA LEU A 134 -5.74 -2.53 -12.32
C LEU A 134 -5.57 -2.19 -10.83
N PHE A 135 -6.03 -1.00 -10.45
CA PHE A 135 -6.22 -0.60 -9.06
C PHE A 135 -7.29 0.48 -8.89
N GLY A 136 -7.97 0.51 -7.75
CA GLY A 136 -8.92 1.57 -7.41
C GLY A 136 -9.17 1.67 -5.90
N PRO A 137 -9.67 2.82 -5.41
CA PRO A 137 -9.77 3.07 -3.98
C PRO A 137 -11.04 2.44 -3.38
N ILE A 138 -10.94 2.06 -2.11
CA ILE A 138 -12.06 1.66 -1.27
C ILE A 138 -12.09 2.61 -0.07
N TYR A 139 -13.26 3.15 0.25
CA TYR A 139 -13.45 3.91 1.48
C TYR A 139 -14.64 3.36 2.25
N ILE A 140 -14.40 3.00 3.52
CA ILE A 140 -15.42 2.48 4.40
C ILE A 140 -15.71 3.50 5.50
N THR A 141 -16.89 4.10 5.44
CA THR A 141 -17.31 5.12 6.40
C THR A 141 -17.46 4.50 7.79
N PRO A 142 -16.77 5.02 8.82
CA PRO A 142 -16.87 4.51 10.18
C PRO A 142 -18.26 4.70 10.77
N ARG A 143 -18.74 3.73 11.55
CA ARG A 143 -20.01 3.89 12.31
C ARG A 143 -19.97 5.09 13.24
N SER A 144 -21.13 5.62 13.60
CA SER A 144 -21.24 6.72 14.56
C SER A 144 -20.61 6.40 15.92
N SER A 145 -20.62 5.13 16.33
CA SER A 145 -20.04 4.63 17.59
C SER A 145 -18.50 4.59 17.61
N VAL A 146 -17.83 4.67 16.46
CA VAL A 146 -16.37 4.67 16.41
C VAL A 146 -15.86 6.00 16.96
N GLN A 147 -14.96 5.97 17.94
CA GLN A 147 -14.37 7.19 18.49
C GLN A 147 -13.35 7.77 17.51
N ARG A 148 -13.49 9.06 17.16
CA ARG A 148 -12.53 9.79 16.32
C ARG A 148 -11.52 10.50 17.23
N PRO A 149 -10.25 10.63 16.81
CA PRO A 149 -9.22 11.25 17.64
C PRO A 149 -9.21 12.79 17.58
N PHE A 150 -10.19 13.44 16.94
CA PHE A 150 -10.13 14.88 16.63
C PHE A 150 -10.15 15.80 17.86
N SER A 151 -10.58 15.31 19.03
CA SER A 151 -10.44 16.04 20.29
C SER A 151 -8.98 16.22 20.74
N LEU A 152 -8.06 15.43 20.19
CA LEU A 152 -6.62 15.60 20.40
C LEU A 152 -6.03 16.74 19.54
N ILE A 153 -6.77 17.22 18.54
CA ILE A 153 -6.39 18.36 17.69
C ILE A 153 -7.00 19.66 18.24
N SER A 154 -8.28 19.64 18.63
CA SER A 154 -8.99 20.82 19.13
C SER A 154 -10.15 20.47 20.04
N ASN A 155 -10.40 21.34 21.03
CA ASN A 155 -11.57 21.26 21.93
C ASN A 155 -12.76 22.11 21.45
N SER A 156 -12.62 22.86 20.34
CA SER A 156 -13.70 23.68 19.81
C SER A 156 -14.75 22.82 19.11
N SER A 157 -16.01 22.87 19.57
CA SER A 157 -17.12 22.13 18.95
C SER A 157 -17.28 22.45 17.46
N GLY A 158 -17.01 23.70 17.05
CA GLY A 158 -17.06 24.10 15.65
C GLY A 158 -15.98 23.41 14.80
N GLN A 159 -14.73 23.37 15.29
CA GLN A 159 -13.62 22.71 14.58
C GLN A 159 -13.78 21.19 14.59
N LEU A 160 -14.28 20.60 15.68
CA LEU A 160 -14.60 19.18 15.75
C LEU A 160 -15.64 18.79 14.70
N ASN A 161 -16.73 19.56 14.59
CA ASN A 161 -17.75 19.33 13.57
C ASN A 161 -17.19 19.49 12.15
N ALA A 162 -16.30 20.47 11.93
CA ALA A 162 -15.66 20.67 10.64
C ALA A 162 -14.71 19.51 10.26
N MET A 163 -13.90 18.99 11.19
CA MET A 163 -13.05 17.82 10.94
C MET A 163 -13.89 16.56 10.68
N LEU A 164 -14.98 16.34 11.42
CA LEU A 164 -15.91 15.24 11.18
C LEU A 164 -16.65 15.36 9.84
N ALA A 165 -16.91 16.58 9.37
CA ALA A 165 -17.49 16.82 8.05
C ALA A 165 -16.45 16.56 6.95
N ALA A 166 -15.21 17.01 7.14
CA ALA A 166 -14.11 16.80 6.23
C ALA A 166 -13.81 15.30 6.05
N GLU A 167 -13.72 14.52 7.15
CA GLU A 167 -13.56 13.07 7.10
C GLU A 167 -14.69 12.40 6.33
N ARG A 168 -15.97 12.74 6.61
CA ARG A 168 -17.12 12.18 5.89
C ARG A 168 -17.11 12.49 4.39
N ALA A 169 -16.48 13.60 4.00
CA ALA A 169 -16.32 14.04 2.62
C ALA A 169 -14.94 13.72 2.04
N THR A 170 -14.15 12.85 2.69
CA THR A 170 -12.79 12.52 2.28
C THR A 170 -12.75 12.00 0.84
N ARG A 171 -11.63 12.28 0.17
CA ARG A 171 -11.41 11.88 -1.23
C ARG A 171 -10.10 11.11 -1.34
N PRO A 172 -10.05 10.06 -2.16
CA PRO A 172 -8.82 9.34 -2.42
C PRO A 172 -7.85 10.21 -3.24
N VAL A 173 -6.57 10.12 -2.89
CA VAL A 173 -5.44 10.61 -3.67
C VAL A 173 -4.51 9.42 -3.89
N LEU A 174 -4.61 8.83 -5.08
CA LEU A 174 -3.80 7.70 -5.49
C LEU A 174 -2.46 8.21 -6.01
N LEU A 175 -1.37 7.75 -5.41
CA LEU A 175 -0.01 8.04 -5.83
C LEU A 175 0.54 6.77 -6.48
N SER A 176 1.04 6.86 -7.70
CA SER A 176 1.67 5.72 -8.36
C SER A 176 2.93 6.16 -9.09
N ASP A 177 3.83 5.22 -9.32
CA ASP A 177 4.78 5.34 -10.42
C ASP A 177 4.13 4.83 -11.72
N TRP A 178 4.81 5.05 -12.83
CA TRP A 178 4.35 4.65 -14.15
C TRP A 178 5.53 4.23 -15.01
N ARG A 179 5.38 3.08 -15.67
CA ARG A 179 6.35 2.54 -16.63
C ARG A 179 5.78 2.57 -18.05
N SER A 180 6.64 2.84 -19.02
CA SER A 180 6.31 2.84 -20.46
C SER A 180 6.17 1.43 -21.00
N LEU A 181 6.85 0.47 -20.38
CA LEU A 181 6.72 -0.96 -20.66
C LEU A 181 5.52 -1.53 -19.88
N THR A 182 4.86 -2.52 -20.46
CA THR A 182 3.87 -3.35 -19.77
C THR A 182 4.55 -4.28 -18.76
N SER A 183 3.80 -4.72 -17.75
CA SER A 183 4.35 -5.62 -16.72
C SER A 183 4.91 -6.92 -17.30
N GLU A 184 4.29 -7.46 -18.36
CA GLU A 184 4.78 -8.66 -19.07
C GLU A 184 6.09 -8.39 -19.84
N GLN A 185 6.22 -7.21 -20.47
CA GLN A 185 7.48 -6.83 -21.10
C GLN A 185 8.60 -6.67 -20.08
N ILE A 186 8.32 -6.09 -18.91
CA ILE A 186 9.28 -5.97 -17.81
C ILE A 186 9.72 -7.36 -17.36
N TRP A 187 8.78 -8.25 -17.01
CA TRP A 187 9.09 -9.60 -16.56
C TRP A 187 9.93 -10.38 -17.58
N ASN A 188 9.54 -10.36 -18.86
CA ASN A 188 10.29 -11.03 -19.92
C ASN A 188 11.71 -10.46 -20.07
N THR A 189 11.87 -9.15 -19.86
CA THR A 189 13.17 -8.48 -19.90
C THR A 189 14.03 -8.87 -18.70
N GLU A 190 13.47 -8.94 -17.49
CA GLU A 190 14.19 -9.39 -16.29
C GLU A 190 14.70 -10.82 -16.45
N VAL A 191 13.85 -11.72 -16.97
CA VAL A 191 14.23 -13.11 -17.25
C VAL A 191 15.34 -13.20 -18.32
N ALA A 192 15.22 -12.44 -19.41
CA ALA A 192 16.18 -12.48 -20.52
C ALA A 192 17.52 -11.79 -20.20
N SER A 193 17.49 -10.76 -19.35
CA SER A 193 18.66 -9.96 -18.98
C SER A 193 19.30 -10.38 -17.67
N GLY A 194 18.60 -11.08 -16.77
CA GLY A 194 19.07 -11.40 -15.42
C GLY A 194 19.06 -10.21 -14.45
N VAL A 195 18.56 -9.04 -14.86
CA VAL A 195 18.57 -7.78 -14.09
C VAL A 195 17.20 -7.48 -13.50
N ASP A 196 17.16 -6.90 -12.29
CA ASP A 196 15.93 -6.46 -11.59
C ASP A 196 15.51 -5.03 -11.99
N SER A 197 14.22 -4.78 -12.24
CA SER A 197 13.72 -3.50 -12.74
C SER A 197 13.32 -2.52 -11.64
N TRP A 198 14.24 -1.61 -11.28
CA TRP A 198 14.03 -0.66 -10.17
C TRP A 198 13.73 0.80 -10.57
N CYS A 199 13.55 1.10 -11.86
CA CYS A 199 13.24 2.46 -12.34
C CYS A 199 11.79 2.60 -12.81
N ALA A 200 11.28 3.83 -12.75
CA ALA A 200 10.03 4.25 -13.37
C ALA A 200 10.23 5.40 -14.36
N ASN A 201 9.25 5.66 -15.23
CA ASN A 201 9.31 6.73 -16.24
C ASN A 201 8.58 8.00 -15.79
N ALA A 202 7.56 7.90 -14.94
CA ALA A 202 6.85 9.03 -14.37
C ALA A 202 6.26 8.70 -13.00
N LEU A 203 5.89 9.74 -12.24
CA LEU A 203 4.98 9.62 -11.11
C LEU A 203 3.61 10.20 -11.48
N LEU A 204 2.56 9.62 -10.92
CA LEU A 204 1.17 10.00 -11.15
C LEU A 204 0.47 10.36 -9.83
N ILE A 205 -0.40 11.36 -9.90
CA ILE A 205 -1.40 11.67 -8.87
C ILE A 205 -2.77 11.47 -9.52
N ASN A 206 -3.57 10.54 -8.99
CA ASN A 206 -4.86 10.13 -9.57
C ASN A 206 -4.77 9.77 -11.07
N GLY A 207 -3.69 9.09 -11.46
CA GLY A 207 -3.43 8.68 -12.85
C GLY A 207 -2.98 9.80 -13.80
N LYS A 208 -2.69 11.00 -13.27
CA LYS A 208 -2.26 12.18 -14.04
C LYS A 208 -0.82 12.55 -13.71
N GLY A 209 -0.05 12.94 -14.73
CA GLY A 209 1.37 13.25 -14.59
C GLY A 209 2.04 13.47 -15.95
N SER A 210 3.36 13.50 -15.99
CA SER A 210 4.17 13.70 -17.20
C SER A 210 5.52 13.01 -17.06
N VAL A 211 6.11 12.56 -18.18
CA VAL A 211 7.52 12.13 -18.19
C VAL A 211 8.41 13.37 -18.22
N THR A 212 9.18 13.58 -17.16
CA THR A 212 10.10 14.72 -17.03
C THR A 212 11.53 14.23 -17.14
N CYS A 213 12.27 14.71 -18.14
CA CYS A 213 13.68 14.40 -18.33
C CYS A 213 14.52 15.60 -17.87
N LEU A 214 15.27 15.43 -16.79
CA LEU A 214 16.11 16.48 -16.22
C LEU A 214 17.39 16.67 -17.06
N PRO A 215 17.85 17.91 -17.26
CA PRO A 215 19.18 18.16 -17.82
C PRO A 215 20.30 17.49 -17.01
N ARG A 216 21.37 17.08 -17.70
CA ARG A 216 22.48 16.31 -17.08
C ARG A 216 23.15 17.03 -15.91
N ASP A 217 23.35 18.34 -16.03
CA ASP A 217 23.89 19.20 -14.98
C ASP A 217 22.97 19.24 -13.75
N GLN A 218 21.65 19.28 -13.94
CA GLN A 218 20.69 19.21 -12.85
C GLN A 218 20.69 17.84 -12.18
N ILE A 219 20.72 16.75 -12.95
CA ILE A 219 20.84 15.38 -12.39
C ILE A 219 22.07 15.32 -11.49
N ASN A 220 23.24 15.72 -12.00
CA ASN A 220 24.49 15.68 -11.25
C ASN A 220 24.45 16.52 -9.97
N ALA A 221 23.82 17.70 -10.02
CA ALA A 221 23.66 18.58 -8.86
C ALA A 221 22.71 17.99 -7.80
N LEU A 222 21.67 17.27 -8.23
CA LEU A 222 20.66 16.67 -7.35
C LEU A 222 21.07 15.31 -6.79
N THR A 223 22.01 14.59 -7.44
CA THR A 223 22.52 13.30 -6.97
C THR A 223 23.05 13.43 -5.54
N THR A 224 22.47 12.63 -4.64
CA THR A 224 22.80 12.66 -3.21
C THR A 224 24.13 11.94 -2.91
N PRO A 225 24.76 12.21 -1.76
CA PRO A 225 25.93 11.45 -1.31
C PRO A 225 25.67 9.94 -1.22
N ALA A 226 24.49 9.52 -0.77
CA ALA A 226 24.10 8.12 -0.69
C ALA A 226 24.08 7.47 -2.09
N GLN A 227 23.47 8.14 -3.08
CA GLN A 227 23.48 7.69 -4.47
C GLN A 227 24.89 7.61 -5.06
N ARG A 228 25.73 8.64 -4.82
CA ARG A 228 27.14 8.62 -5.26
C ARG A 228 27.93 7.49 -4.62
N GLY A 229 27.66 7.16 -3.36
CA GLY A 229 28.29 6.05 -2.66
C GLY A 229 28.04 4.70 -3.33
N VAL A 230 26.84 4.48 -3.89
CA VAL A 230 26.48 3.24 -4.60
C VAL A 230 27.03 3.23 -6.04
N LEU A 231 26.94 4.35 -6.78
CA LEU A 231 27.44 4.46 -8.16
C LEU A 231 28.96 4.30 -8.27
N GLY A 232 29.70 4.72 -7.25
CA GLY A 232 31.16 4.81 -7.32
C GLY A 232 31.66 5.97 -8.21
N PRO A 233 32.98 6.09 -8.41
CA PRO A 233 33.58 7.29 -9.03
C PRO A 233 33.36 7.39 -10.55
N ASN A 234 33.02 6.28 -11.23
CA ASN A 234 33.01 6.17 -12.69
C ASN A 234 31.62 6.02 -13.29
N GLN A 235 30.56 6.04 -12.47
CA GLN A 235 29.18 5.94 -12.95
C GLN A 235 28.37 7.17 -12.55
N ASN A 236 27.37 7.49 -13.37
CA ASN A 236 26.39 8.52 -13.11
C ASN A 236 24.99 7.91 -13.17
N LEU A 237 24.01 8.60 -12.58
CA LEU A 237 22.61 8.29 -12.86
C LEU A 237 22.35 8.37 -14.38
N THR A 238 21.40 7.59 -14.89
CA THR A 238 21.01 7.61 -16.31
C THR A 238 20.31 8.94 -16.68
N ASP A 239 19.93 9.10 -17.94
CA ASP A 239 19.10 10.23 -18.39
C ASP A 239 17.66 10.20 -17.82
N MET A 240 17.25 9.08 -17.23
CA MET A 240 16.03 8.94 -16.41
C MET A 240 16.26 9.31 -14.93
N ALA A 241 17.45 9.84 -14.60
CA ALA A 241 17.91 10.10 -13.24
C ALA A 241 17.80 8.89 -12.31
N CYS A 242 17.96 7.69 -12.87
CA CYS A 242 17.90 6.41 -12.17
C CYS A 242 19.29 5.76 -12.10
N TRP A 243 19.50 4.81 -11.18
CA TRP A 243 20.66 3.94 -11.22
C TRP A 243 20.72 3.13 -12.52
N PRO A 244 21.92 2.98 -13.12
CA PRO A 244 22.09 2.14 -14.29
C PRO A 244 21.90 0.65 -13.95
N ALA A 245 21.61 -0.18 -14.96
CA ALA A 245 21.36 -1.61 -14.79
C ALA A 245 22.52 -2.36 -14.09
N ASN A 246 23.75 -1.91 -14.32
CA ASN A 246 24.98 -2.53 -13.81
C ASN A 246 25.50 -1.91 -12.50
N VAL A 247 24.69 -1.11 -11.81
CA VAL A 247 25.14 -0.39 -10.59
C VAL A 247 25.59 -1.34 -9.48
N LEU A 248 25.06 -2.57 -9.46
CA LEU A 248 25.29 -3.55 -8.40
C LEU A 248 26.43 -4.54 -8.69
N ASP A 249 27.04 -4.51 -9.89
CA ASP A 249 28.04 -5.50 -10.33
C ASP A 249 29.31 -5.53 -9.45
N ALA A 250 29.67 -4.39 -8.87
CA ALA A 250 30.82 -4.30 -7.97
C ALA A 250 30.57 -5.00 -6.63
N THR A 251 29.30 -5.19 -6.25
CA THR A 251 28.91 -5.78 -4.95
C THR A 251 28.40 -7.20 -5.11
N PHE A 252 27.66 -7.48 -6.18
CA PHE A 252 27.01 -8.76 -6.41
C PHE A 252 27.38 -9.33 -7.77
N ASN A 253 27.70 -10.63 -7.80
CA ASN A 253 28.07 -11.33 -9.03
C ASN A 253 26.90 -12.20 -9.54
N PHE A 254 25.83 -11.55 -10.01
CA PHE A 254 24.70 -12.24 -10.63
C PHE A 254 24.90 -12.40 -12.15
N PRO A 255 24.46 -13.53 -12.75
CA PRO A 255 24.44 -13.68 -14.20
C PRO A 255 23.58 -12.59 -14.85
N HIS A 256 24.08 -12.00 -15.94
CA HIS A 256 23.39 -10.93 -16.65
C HIS A 256 23.67 -10.91 -18.16
N ASN A 257 22.75 -10.30 -18.91
CA ASN A 257 22.83 -10.01 -20.34
C ASN A 257 22.22 -8.63 -20.61
N TYR A 258 23.02 -7.58 -20.45
CA TYR A 258 22.56 -6.20 -20.63
C TYR A 258 22.03 -5.89 -22.04
N ASN A 259 22.43 -6.65 -23.06
CA ASN A 259 21.91 -6.47 -24.42
C ASN A 259 20.42 -6.86 -24.55
N ALA A 260 19.88 -7.62 -23.60
CA ALA A 260 18.46 -7.96 -23.56
C ALA A 260 17.60 -6.90 -22.85
N VAL A 261 18.21 -5.90 -22.20
CA VAL A 261 17.48 -4.83 -21.53
C VAL A 261 16.76 -3.97 -22.56
N LEU A 262 15.45 -3.82 -22.41
CA LEU A 262 14.64 -2.99 -23.30
C LEU A 262 14.86 -1.49 -23.04
N PRO A 263 14.75 -0.64 -24.08
CA PRO A 263 14.73 0.81 -23.91
C PRO A 263 13.66 1.24 -22.91
N THR A 264 13.88 2.37 -22.24
CA THR A 264 13.01 2.97 -21.20
C THR A 264 12.94 2.22 -19.87
N MET A 265 13.61 1.07 -19.74
CA MET A 265 13.69 0.32 -18.47
C MET A 265 14.64 0.97 -17.47
N PHE A 266 15.81 1.44 -17.91
CA PHE A 266 16.78 2.18 -17.08
C PHE A 266 17.23 3.50 -17.70
N GLU A 267 17.15 3.63 -19.03
CA GLU A 267 17.61 4.78 -19.82
C GLU A 267 16.71 5.03 -21.04
N GLY A 268 16.92 6.16 -21.72
CA GLY A 268 16.15 6.55 -22.90
C GLY A 268 14.95 7.42 -22.54
N CYS A 269 15.20 8.46 -21.74
CA CYS A 269 14.16 9.38 -21.30
C CYS A 269 13.66 10.22 -22.48
N VAL A 270 12.36 10.11 -22.78
CA VAL A 270 11.68 10.95 -23.77
C VAL A 270 10.62 11.79 -23.07
N PRO A 271 10.76 13.13 -23.02
CA PRO A 271 9.83 13.97 -22.29
C PRO A 271 8.46 13.95 -22.96
N SER A 272 7.41 13.92 -22.17
CA SER A 272 6.03 13.97 -22.66
C SER A 272 5.16 14.76 -21.69
N ARG A 273 3.99 15.20 -22.17
CA ARG A 273 3.06 16.02 -21.38
C ARG A 273 1.75 15.27 -21.23
N GLY A 274 1.39 15.00 -19.97
CA GLY A 274 0.05 14.56 -19.60
C GLY A 274 -0.69 15.63 -18.80
N PRO A 275 -1.96 15.36 -18.44
CA PRO A 275 -2.74 16.27 -17.63
C PRO A 275 -2.15 16.41 -16.22
N GLN A 276 -2.46 17.53 -15.57
CA GLN A 276 -2.14 17.78 -14.17
C GLN A 276 -3.39 17.59 -13.29
N GLU A 277 -3.24 16.99 -12.11
CA GLU A 277 -4.35 16.85 -11.18
C GLU A 277 -4.69 18.17 -10.47
N ILE A 278 -5.99 18.41 -10.24
CA ILE A 278 -6.48 19.59 -9.53
C ILE A 278 -7.36 19.14 -8.36
N LEU A 279 -6.83 19.27 -7.15
CA LEU A 279 -7.52 19.00 -5.90
C LEU A 279 -8.27 20.26 -5.45
N THR A 280 -9.55 20.34 -5.80
CA THR A 280 -10.39 21.51 -5.49
C THR A 280 -10.93 21.46 -4.06
N VAL A 281 -10.78 22.56 -3.31
CA VAL A 281 -11.27 22.76 -1.94
C VAL A 281 -12.25 23.93 -1.84
N SER A 282 -13.27 23.79 -0.99
CA SER A 282 -14.26 24.84 -0.73
C SER A 282 -13.61 25.95 0.10
N SER A 283 -13.89 27.20 -0.26
CA SER A 283 -13.35 28.37 0.44
C SER A 283 -14.11 28.74 1.73
N GLY A 284 -15.20 28.03 2.03
CA GLY A 284 -15.95 28.12 3.28
C GLY A 284 -15.67 26.99 4.27
N ASP A 285 -14.96 25.94 3.85
CA ASP A 285 -14.62 24.81 4.70
C ASP A 285 -13.41 25.17 5.58
N GLN A 286 -13.37 24.67 6.81
CA GLN A 286 -12.21 24.86 7.69
C GLN A 286 -11.12 23.79 7.50
N PHE A 287 -11.52 22.61 7.02
CA PHE A 287 -10.64 21.47 6.81
C PHE A 287 -11.06 20.72 5.54
N VAL A 288 -10.09 20.09 4.88
CA VAL A 288 -10.32 19.03 3.89
C VAL A 288 -9.65 17.74 4.36
N SER A 289 -10.23 16.59 4.03
CA SER A 289 -9.61 15.27 4.26
C SER A 289 -9.25 14.61 2.93
N TRP A 290 -8.07 14.00 2.88
CA TRP A 290 -7.64 13.15 1.78
C TRP A 290 -7.08 11.82 2.28
N ASP A 291 -7.40 10.75 1.55
CA ASP A 291 -6.84 9.43 1.76
C ASP A 291 -5.72 9.19 0.75
N LEU A 292 -4.48 9.37 1.20
CA LEU A 292 -3.29 9.17 0.40
C LEU A 292 -3.00 7.67 0.33
N THR A 293 -3.02 7.09 -0.86
CA THR A 293 -2.78 5.66 -1.09
C THR A 293 -1.64 5.50 -2.07
N SER A 294 -0.58 4.79 -1.69
CA SER A 294 0.47 4.42 -2.64
C SER A 294 0.07 3.15 -3.39
N THR A 295 -0.24 3.31 -4.67
CA THR A 295 -0.48 2.23 -5.63
C THR A 295 0.73 2.05 -6.55
N SER A 296 1.93 2.43 -6.09
CA SER A 296 3.16 2.27 -6.86
C SER A 296 3.61 0.81 -6.94
N GLY A 297 4.20 0.48 -8.09
CA GLY A 297 4.84 -0.80 -8.31
C GLY A 297 6.25 -0.88 -7.71
N VAL A 298 7.03 0.20 -7.75
CA VAL A 298 8.47 0.15 -7.44
C VAL A 298 8.90 1.23 -6.45
N LEU A 299 8.56 2.50 -6.70
CA LEU A 299 9.09 3.63 -5.95
C LEU A 299 8.25 3.96 -4.72
N GLN A 300 8.93 4.29 -3.62
CA GLN A 300 8.29 4.97 -2.49
C GLN A 300 8.17 6.45 -2.79
N MET A 301 7.10 7.08 -2.31
CA MET A 301 6.80 8.48 -2.64
C MET A 301 6.61 9.33 -1.40
N THR A 302 7.16 10.54 -1.40
CA THR A 302 6.87 11.57 -0.39
C THR A 302 5.83 12.54 -0.92
N PHE A 303 4.83 12.84 -0.10
CA PHE A 303 3.76 13.79 -0.38
C PHE A 303 3.88 15.04 0.50
N SER A 304 3.68 16.22 -0.10
CA SER A 304 3.52 17.48 0.64
C SER A 304 2.60 18.45 -0.11
N ILE A 305 2.05 19.42 0.61
CA ILE A 305 1.29 20.54 0.04
C ILE A 305 2.01 21.82 0.42
N ASP A 306 2.44 22.60 -0.56
CA ASP A 306 3.15 23.86 -0.31
C ASP A 306 2.35 24.76 0.65
N GLU A 307 3.05 25.30 1.65
CA GLU A 307 2.53 26.21 2.70
C GLU A 307 1.43 25.64 3.61
N HIS A 308 0.97 24.41 3.41
CA HIS A 308 -0.02 23.78 4.26
C HIS A 308 0.63 22.73 5.16
N VAL A 309 0.20 22.69 6.42
CA VAL A 309 0.46 21.56 7.33
C VAL A 309 -0.62 20.50 7.15
N MET A 310 -0.32 19.27 7.53
CA MET A 310 -1.24 18.14 7.50
C MET A 310 -1.28 17.48 8.87
N TRP A 311 -2.47 17.09 9.32
CA TRP A 311 -2.65 16.20 10.46
C TRP A 311 -2.88 14.78 9.94
N VAL A 312 -1.89 13.90 10.10
CA VAL A 312 -2.08 12.47 9.83
C VAL A 312 -2.93 11.90 10.95
N TYR A 313 -4.11 11.38 10.64
CA TYR A 313 -5.08 10.92 11.65
C TYR A 313 -5.44 9.43 11.54
N ALA A 314 -5.11 8.78 10.43
CA ALA A 314 -5.23 7.33 10.27
C ALA A 314 -4.13 6.77 9.36
N ILE A 315 -3.77 5.51 9.60
CA ILE A 315 -2.85 4.72 8.77
C ILE A 315 -3.50 3.35 8.53
N ASP A 316 -3.47 2.87 7.29
CA ASP A 316 -3.99 1.55 6.89
C ASP A 316 -5.44 1.28 7.36
N GLY A 317 -6.26 2.34 7.34
CA GLY A 317 -7.67 2.32 7.75
C GLY A 317 -7.92 2.42 9.27
N ARG A 318 -6.88 2.50 10.10
CA ARG A 318 -7.01 2.63 11.57
C ARG A 318 -6.63 4.02 12.05
N TYR A 319 -7.42 4.56 12.98
CA TYR A 319 -7.09 5.84 13.61
C TYR A 319 -5.80 5.75 14.42
N ILE A 320 -5.09 6.87 14.44
CA ILE A 320 -3.91 7.09 15.27
C ILE A 320 -4.11 8.34 16.12
N ARG A 321 -3.24 8.52 17.12
CA ARG A 321 -3.09 9.82 17.76
C ARG A 321 -2.57 10.80 16.70
N PRO A 322 -3.30 11.89 16.37
CA PRO A 322 -2.96 12.69 15.20
C PRO A 322 -1.59 13.34 15.33
N VAL A 323 -0.84 13.32 14.23
CA VAL A 323 0.52 13.89 14.15
C VAL A 323 0.53 15.00 13.10
N GLN A 324 0.97 16.19 13.49
CA GLN A 324 1.12 17.31 12.56
C GLN A 324 2.45 17.21 11.82
N VAL A 325 2.40 17.32 10.49
CA VAL A 325 3.56 17.21 9.60
C VAL A 325 3.46 18.19 8.44
N ASN A 326 4.58 18.43 7.76
CA ASN A 326 4.65 19.14 6.48
C ASN A 326 4.75 18.17 5.29
N ALA A 327 5.34 17.00 5.52
CA ALA A 327 5.51 15.96 4.53
C ALA A 327 5.42 14.57 5.17
N LEU A 328 5.07 13.56 4.39
CA LEU A 328 5.12 12.16 4.78
C LEU A 328 5.53 11.29 3.60
N THR A 329 6.37 10.30 3.87
CA THR A 329 6.68 9.23 2.93
C THR A 329 5.58 8.17 3.02
N ILE A 330 5.13 7.70 1.87
CA ILE A 330 4.05 6.74 1.71
C ILE A 330 4.65 5.55 0.96
N PRO A 331 5.05 4.48 1.70
CA PRO A 331 5.60 3.29 1.08
C PRO A 331 4.55 2.56 0.22
N ASN A 332 5.00 1.70 -0.71
CA ASN A 332 4.10 0.96 -1.60
C ASN A 332 3.01 0.24 -0.78
N SER A 333 1.77 0.31 -1.25
CA SER A 333 0.54 -0.21 -0.61
C SER A 333 0.03 0.45 0.66
N ASN A 334 0.79 1.37 1.25
CA ASN A 334 0.42 1.99 2.51
C ASN A 334 -0.62 3.10 2.27
N ARG A 335 -1.47 3.32 3.28
CA ARG A 335 -2.51 4.37 3.23
C ARG A 335 -2.40 5.29 4.42
N TYR A 336 -2.52 6.58 4.20
CA TYR A 336 -2.51 7.60 5.24
C TYR A 336 -3.67 8.55 4.99
N SER A 337 -4.50 8.76 6.01
CA SER A 337 -5.55 9.77 5.95
C SER A 337 -5.06 11.05 6.61
N VAL A 338 -5.17 12.16 5.88
CA VAL A 338 -4.69 13.47 6.32
C VAL A 338 -5.82 14.49 6.37
N LEU A 339 -5.83 15.31 7.44
CA LEU A 339 -6.65 16.51 7.55
C LEU A 339 -5.78 17.73 7.27
N VAL A 340 -6.22 18.58 6.34
CA VAL A 340 -5.52 19.81 5.96
C VAL A 340 -6.34 21.00 6.44
N PRO A 341 -5.84 21.81 7.39
CA PRO A 341 -6.47 23.06 7.76
C PRO A 341 -6.45 24.04 6.58
N LEU A 342 -7.60 24.62 6.24
CA LEU A 342 -7.77 25.56 5.13
C LEU A 342 -7.61 27.01 5.62
N ASN A 343 -6.43 27.32 6.17
CA ASN A 343 -6.13 28.59 6.84
C ASN A 343 -5.17 29.51 6.05
N GLN A 344 -4.81 29.13 4.83
CA GLN A 344 -3.98 29.94 3.95
C GLN A 344 -4.83 30.93 3.13
N PRO A 345 -4.25 32.01 2.60
CA PRO A 345 -4.92 32.85 1.61
C PRO A 345 -5.50 32.01 0.46
N ARG A 346 -6.64 32.43 -0.07
CA ARG A 346 -7.27 31.70 -1.19
C ARG A 346 -6.37 31.80 -2.42
N GLY A 347 -6.05 30.66 -3.03
CA GLY A 347 -5.24 30.59 -4.25
C GLY A 347 -4.94 29.17 -4.69
N ASP A 348 -3.98 29.05 -5.62
CA ASP A 348 -3.45 27.78 -6.10
C ASP A 348 -2.14 27.44 -5.37
N TYR A 349 -2.07 26.26 -4.78
CA TYR A 349 -0.90 25.75 -4.08
C TYR A 349 -0.39 24.49 -4.75
N THR A 350 0.93 24.36 -4.87
CA THR A 350 1.53 23.15 -5.46
C THR A 350 1.41 21.99 -4.48
N VAL A 351 0.87 20.88 -4.95
CA VAL A 351 0.96 19.57 -4.30
C VAL A 351 2.13 18.83 -4.93
N ARG A 352 3.04 18.30 -4.12
CA ARG A 352 4.28 17.67 -4.58
C ARG A 352 4.27 16.19 -4.24
N THR A 353 4.65 15.39 -5.22
CA THR A 353 4.98 13.98 -5.03
C THR A 353 6.35 13.73 -5.62
N VAL A 354 7.30 13.29 -4.79
CA VAL A 354 8.69 13.03 -5.17
C VAL A 354 9.07 11.60 -4.78
N SER A 355 9.98 11.00 -5.52
CA SER A 355 10.57 9.72 -5.17
C SER A 355 11.34 9.83 -3.85
N ALA A 356 10.98 9.00 -2.88
CA ALA A 356 11.74 8.78 -1.66
C ALA A 356 12.76 7.64 -1.81
N SER A 357 12.70 6.93 -2.93
CA SER A 357 13.54 5.81 -3.29
C SER A 357 14.94 6.28 -3.71
N VAL A 358 15.98 5.72 -3.07
CA VAL A 358 17.38 6.12 -3.30
C VAL A 358 17.81 5.88 -4.75
N GLN A 359 17.23 4.91 -5.44
CA GLN A 359 17.64 4.55 -6.79
C GLN A 359 17.27 5.57 -7.88
N GLN A 360 16.32 6.48 -7.63
CA GLN A 360 15.85 7.38 -8.69
C GLN A 360 15.35 8.73 -8.19
N ILE A 361 15.79 9.81 -8.85
CA ILE A 361 15.24 11.15 -8.68
C ILE A 361 14.09 11.30 -9.67
N LEU A 362 12.86 11.37 -9.16
CA LEU A 362 11.65 11.50 -9.98
C LEU A 362 10.59 12.29 -9.23
N ASN A 363 9.80 13.09 -9.92
CA ASN A 363 8.72 13.85 -9.30
C ASN A 363 7.53 14.08 -10.23
N THR A 364 6.42 14.46 -9.61
CA THR A 364 5.24 15.01 -10.27
C THR A 364 4.59 16.06 -9.37
N THR A 365 3.68 16.86 -9.92
CA THR A 365 2.96 17.89 -9.16
C THR A 365 1.48 17.90 -9.50
N ALA A 366 0.67 18.34 -8.55
CA ALA A 366 -0.74 18.68 -8.73
C ALA A 366 -1.01 20.09 -8.18
N ILE A 367 -2.23 20.59 -8.37
CA ILE A 367 -2.66 21.89 -7.85
C ILE A 367 -3.74 21.67 -6.80
N MET A 368 -3.54 22.17 -5.59
CA MET A 368 -4.62 22.38 -4.63
C MET A 368 -5.23 23.76 -4.88
N ARG A 369 -6.52 23.80 -5.24
CA ARG A 369 -7.21 25.03 -5.67
C ARG A 369 -8.36 25.39 -4.76
N TYR A 370 -8.34 26.59 -4.18
CA TYR A 370 -9.50 27.16 -3.48
C TYR A 370 -10.56 27.63 -4.50
N GLN A 371 -11.82 27.20 -4.31
CA GLN A 371 -12.91 27.57 -5.22
C GLN A 371 -13.13 29.08 -5.33
N GLY A 372 -13.36 29.54 -6.57
CA GLY A 372 -13.74 30.92 -6.88
C GLY A 372 -12.61 31.95 -6.75
N SER A 373 -11.35 31.52 -6.60
CA SER A 373 -10.20 32.43 -6.49
C SER A 373 -9.17 32.15 -7.60
N PRO A 374 -8.55 33.20 -8.19
CA PRO A 374 -7.49 33.04 -9.17
C PRO A 374 -6.19 32.48 -8.55
N GLN A 375 -5.20 32.19 -9.40
CA GLN A 375 -3.87 31.74 -8.98
C GLN A 375 -3.22 32.76 -8.04
N LEU A 376 -2.33 32.28 -7.15
CA LEU A 376 -1.52 33.17 -6.32
C LEU A 376 -0.72 34.15 -7.20
N ASN A 377 -0.50 35.38 -6.72
CA ASN A 377 0.37 36.36 -7.39
C ASN A 377 1.87 36.01 -7.30
N ARG A 378 2.20 34.84 -6.75
CA ARG A 378 3.55 34.31 -6.56
C ARG A 378 3.52 32.77 -6.59
N PRO A 379 4.66 32.10 -6.87
CA PRO A 379 4.77 30.67 -6.60
C PRO A 379 4.56 30.36 -5.11
N SER A 380 3.97 29.19 -4.83
CA SER A 380 3.87 28.63 -3.49
C SER A 380 5.25 28.15 -3.00
N ASN A 381 5.50 28.25 -1.69
CA ASN A 381 6.77 27.86 -1.09
C ASN A 381 6.78 26.35 -0.75
N PRO A 382 7.78 25.59 -1.22
CA PRO A 382 7.86 24.15 -0.97
C PRO A 382 8.25 23.81 0.46
N TRP A 383 7.72 22.68 0.94
CA TRP A 383 8.27 21.98 2.11
C TRP A 383 9.40 21.01 1.73
N ILE A 384 9.33 20.41 0.54
CA ILE A 384 10.30 19.41 0.08
C ILE A 384 10.88 19.78 -1.29
N THR A 385 12.14 19.40 -1.51
CA THR A 385 12.82 19.51 -2.80
C THR A 385 12.52 18.30 -3.70
N ILE A 386 12.88 18.40 -4.99
CA ILE A 386 12.72 17.32 -5.97
C ILE A 386 13.49 16.03 -5.62
N ASN A 387 14.59 16.14 -4.86
CA ASN A 387 15.38 15.00 -4.39
C ASN A 387 15.06 14.61 -2.93
N ASN A 388 13.82 14.87 -2.49
CA ASN A 388 13.28 14.46 -1.20
C ASN A 388 14.08 14.97 0.02
N LEU A 389 14.57 16.22 -0.05
CA LEU A 389 15.20 16.91 1.07
C LEU A 389 14.27 18.00 1.62
N ASN A 390 14.57 18.45 2.84
CA ASN A 390 13.91 19.61 3.44
C ASN A 390 14.19 20.86 2.59
N ALA A 391 13.15 21.50 2.05
CA ALA A 391 13.28 22.78 1.38
C ALA A 391 13.45 23.94 2.38
N THR A 392 12.98 23.76 3.62
CA THR A 392 13.16 24.71 4.72
C THR A 392 13.59 23.98 5.99
N THR A 393 14.34 24.65 6.87
CA THR A 393 14.85 24.07 8.13
C THR A 393 13.74 23.60 9.08
N ASN A 394 12.52 24.13 8.93
CA ASN A 394 11.38 23.83 9.80
C ASN A 394 10.47 22.74 9.23
N THR A 395 10.89 22.07 8.15
CA THR A 395 10.10 20.99 7.54
C THR A 395 10.07 19.78 8.47
N VAL A 396 8.88 19.37 8.90
CA VAL A 396 8.64 18.20 9.74
C VAL A 396 8.13 17.05 8.88
N PHE A 397 8.89 15.97 8.82
CA PHE A 397 8.47 14.69 8.23
C PHE A 397 7.76 13.82 9.27
N LEU A 398 6.80 13.00 8.82
CA LEU A 398 6.23 11.96 9.68
C LEU A 398 7.32 10.98 10.12
N ASN A 399 7.53 10.88 11.43
CA ASN A 399 8.31 9.79 12.02
C ASN A 399 7.37 8.63 12.38
N GLU A 400 7.31 7.61 11.52
CA GLU A 400 6.44 6.46 11.74
C GLU A 400 6.74 5.73 13.05
N SER A 401 8.01 5.65 13.47
CA SER A 401 8.37 4.95 14.72
C SER A 401 7.73 5.55 15.99
N SER A 402 7.27 6.81 15.93
CA SER A 402 6.57 7.50 17.03
C SER A 402 5.05 7.47 16.94
N VAL A 403 4.48 6.85 15.89
CA VAL A 403 3.03 6.80 15.70
C VAL A 403 2.40 5.85 16.73
N VAL A 404 1.34 6.32 17.38
CA VAL A 404 0.59 5.58 18.39
C VAL A 404 -0.84 5.33 17.90
N PRO A 405 -1.33 4.08 17.86
CA PRO A 405 -2.71 3.77 17.49
C PRO A 405 -3.75 4.45 18.39
N PHE A 406 -4.94 4.66 17.85
CA PHE A 406 -6.09 5.18 18.57
C PHE A 406 -7.35 4.33 18.29
N PRO A 407 -7.88 3.58 19.27
CA PRO A 407 -7.29 3.34 20.60
C PRO A 407 -5.98 2.54 20.52
N VAL A 408 -5.22 2.55 21.60
CA VAL A 408 -4.04 1.68 21.73
C VAL A 408 -4.51 0.23 21.76
N LEU A 409 -3.88 -0.61 20.94
CA LEU A 409 -4.03 -2.05 20.93
C LEU A 409 -2.74 -2.68 21.48
N VAL A 410 -2.87 -3.65 22.37
CA VAL A 410 -1.75 -4.31 23.04
C VAL A 410 -1.74 -5.78 22.64
N PRO A 411 -0.65 -6.29 22.04
CA PRO A 411 -0.56 -7.71 21.71
C PRO A 411 -0.37 -8.57 22.96
N SER A 412 -0.71 -9.86 22.85
CA SER A 412 -0.39 -10.83 23.90
C SER A 412 1.14 -10.96 24.09
N ASN A 413 1.55 -11.21 25.34
CA ASN A 413 2.92 -11.64 25.65
C ASN A 413 3.13 -13.15 25.51
N ASN A 414 2.04 -13.93 25.53
CA ASN A 414 2.08 -15.37 25.27
C ASN A 414 2.06 -15.58 23.77
N VAL A 415 3.09 -16.23 23.24
CA VAL A 415 3.29 -16.52 21.81
C VAL A 415 3.46 -18.02 21.64
N ASP A 416 2.74 -18.58 20.69
CA ASP A 416 2.69 -20.00 20.42
C ASP A 416 3.75 -20.44 19.41
N GLN A 417 4.05 -19.59 18.41
CA GLN A 417 5.02 -19.89 17.35
C GLN A 417 5.83 -18.65 16.96
N THR A 418 7.12 -18.84 16.70
CA THR A 418 8.00 -17.82 16.10
C THR A 418 8.61 -18.37 14.82
N PHE A 419 8.54 -17.60 13.74
CA PHE A 419 9.13 -17.94 12.45
C PHE A 419 10.19 -16.93 12.05
N LEU A 420 11.34 -17.40 11.57
CA LEU A 420 12.40 -16.58 10.98
C LEU A 420 12.34 -16.68 9.46
N LEU A 421 12.18 -15.54 8.79
CA LEU A 421 11.97 -15.43 7.36
C LEU A 421 13.09 -14.60 6.74
N HIS A 422 13.86 -15.24 5.87
CA HIS A 422 15.00 -14.61 5.21
C HIS A 422 14.58 -13.87 3.93
N VAL A 423 15.13 -12.67 3.75
CA VAL A 423 14.93 -11.80 2.60
C VAL A 423 16.28 -11.57 1.91
N SER A 424 16.39 -12.08 0.69
CA SER A 424 17.55 -11.89 -0.19
C SER A 424 17.19 -12.21 -1.65
N GLN A 425 18.09 -11.88 -2.57
CA GLN A 425 18.06 -12.43 -3.92
C GLN A 425 18.52 -13.91 -3.93
N VAL A 426 18.13 -14.67 -4.95
CA VAL A 426 18.46 -16.10 -5.14
C VAL A 426 18.83 -16.38 -6.59
N GLY A 427 20.11 -16.70 -6.85
CA GLY A 427 20.61 -17.12 -8.16
C GLY A 427 20.72 -16.02 -9.23
N ASN A 428 19.71 -15.14 -9.35
CA ASN A 428 19.70 -13.99 -10.24
C ASN A 428 19.27 -12.72 -9.48
N ALA A 429 19.59 -11.54 -10.01
CA ALA A 429 19.25 -10.28 -9.35
C ALA A 429 17.74 -10.05 -9.23
N TYR A 430 16.96 -10.48 -10.22
CA TYR A 430 15.50 -10.34 -10.25
C TYR A 430 14.73 -11.43 -9.47
N ARG A 431 15.44 -12.43 -8.93
CA ARG A 431 14.82 -13.53 -8.18
C ARG A 431 15.00 -13.32 -6.69
N TRP A 432 13.91 -13.37 -5.95
CA TRP A 432 13.85 -13.03 -4.54
C TRP A 432 13.24 -14.17 -3.73
N ARG A 433 13.50 -14.17 -2.42
CA ARG A 433 12.87 -15.07 -1.44
C ARG A 433 12.29 -14.30 -0.26
N LEU A 434 11.25 -14.88 0.34
CA LEU A 434 10.78 -14.57 1.69
C LEU A 434 10.64 -15.90 2.45
N GLY A 435 11.60 -16.20 3.32
CA GLY A 435 11.72 -17.52 3.94
C GLY A 435 12.85 -18.33 3.31
N ASN A 436 12.61 -19.61 3.00
CA ASN A 436 13.68 -20.52 2.62
C ASN A 436 14.09 -20.40 1.14
N THR A 437 13.13 -20.25 0.24
CA THR A 437 13.33 -20.28 -1.22
C THR A 437 12.45 -19.25 -1.95
N SER A 438 12.61 -19.14 -3.26
CA SER A 438 11.86 -18.24 -4.13
C SER A 438 10.50 -18.82 -4.51
N TYR A 439 9.44 -18.02 -4.40
CA TYR A 439 8.08 -18.40 -4.80
C TYR A 439 7.87 -18.10 -6.29
N GLY A 440 7.82 -19.14 -7.13
CA GLY A 440 7.70 -18.97 -8.59
C GLY A 440 6.33 -18.43 -9.03
N LEU A 441 6.31 -17.56 -10.04
CA LEU A 441 5.07 -17.03 -10.66
C LEU A 441 4.19 -18.13 -11.26
N GLU A 442 4.79 -19.25 -11.69
CA GLU A 442 4.04 -20.42 -12.17
C GLU A 442 3.09 -21.01 -11.13
N LEU A 443 3.32 -20.74 -9.84
CA LEU A 443 2.45 -21.22 -8.77
C LEU A 443 1.08 -20.53 -8.75
N GLU A 444 0.92 -19.37 -9.41
CA GLU A 444 -0.40 -18.72 -9.58
C GLU A 444 -1.40 -19.62 -10.33
N GLU A 445 -0.90 -20.53 -11.18
CA GLU A 445 -1.72 -21.48 -11.94
C GLU A 445 -1.93 -22.82 -11.20
N SER A 446 -1.38 -22.96 -9.99
CA SER A 446 -1.57 -24.15 -9.16
C SER A 446 -3.01 -24.29 -8.68
N GLN A 447 -3.37 -25.50 -8.21
CA GLN A 447 -4.62 -25.66 -7.48
C GLN A 447 -4.60 -24.76 -6.23
N PRO A 448 -5.67 -23.99 -5.95
CA PRO A 448 -5.67 -23.08 -4.81
C PRO A 448 -5.37 -23.77 -3.49
N LEU A 449 -4.45 -23.24 -2.71
CA LEU A 449 -4.11 -23.74 -1.37
C LEU A 449 -5.32 -23.82 -0.44
N LEU A 450 -6.30 -22.93 -0.61
CA LEU A 450 -7.58 -22.97 0.09
C LEU A 450 -8.30 -24.31 -0.14
N PHE A 451 -8.18 -24.87 -1.35
CA PHE A 451 -8.88 -26.08 -1.80
C PHE A 451 -8.02 -27.33 -1.56
N ASN A 452 -6.70 -27.21 -1.68
CA ASN A 452 -5.75 -28.29 -1.45
C ASN A 452 -4.48 -27.74 -0.80
N GLN A 453 -4.32 -27.98 0.50
CA GLN A 453 -3.23 -27.42 1.30
C GLN A 453 -1.83 -27.94 0.94
N THR A 454 -1.72 -28.94 0.05
CA THR A 454 -0.44 -29.51 -0.39
C THR A 454 -0.18 -29.27 -1.88
N SER A 455 -0.85 -28.28 -2.48
CA SER A 455 -0.75 -28.01 -3.92
C SER A 455 0.59 -27.38 -4.33
N ILE A 456 1.34 -26.81 -3.39
CA ILE A 456 2.68 -26.26 -3.61
C ILE A 456 3.70 -26.86 -2.62
N PRO A 457 5.01 -26.72 -2.87
CA PRO A 457 6.07 -27.18 -1.96
C PRO A 457 5.92 -26.63 -0.53
N SER A 458 6.21 -27.48 0.46
CA SER A 458 5.99 -27.16 1.89
C SER A 458 6.94 -26.09 2.44
N ASP A 459 8.09 -25.88 1.83
CA ASP A 459 9.09 -24.86 2.20
C ASP A 459 8.67 -23.43 1.83
N LEU A 460 7.60 -23.29 1.04
CA LEU A 460 6.94 -22.02 0.71
C LEU A 460 5.71 -21.74 1.59
N ILE A 461 5.45 -22.57 2.60
CA ILE A 461 4.22 -22.52 3.40
C ILE A 461 4.55 -22.40 4.90
N ILE A 462 3.94 -21.42 5.57
CA ILE A 462 3.79 -21.42 7.03
C ILE A 462 2.40 -21.94 7.40
N ARG A 463 2.34 -22.74 8.47
CA ARG A 463 1.09 -23.26 9.04
C ARG A 463 0.95 -22.80 10.48
N THR A 464 -0.20 -22.24 10.81
CA THR A 464 -0.51 -21.76 12.16
C THR A 464 -1.84 -22.33 12.64
N ARG A 465 -2.03 -22.36 13.96
CA ARG A 465 -3.29 -22.81 14.57
C ARG A 465 -4.19 -21.62 14.88
N ASN A 466 -5.49 -21.84 14.84
CA ASN A 466 -6.45 -20.80 15.11
C ASN A 466 -6.39 -20.37 16.57
N ASN A 467 -6.69 -19.10 16.83
CA ASN A 467 -6.66 -18.47 18.14
C ASN A 467 -5.28 -18.55 18.83
N THR A 468 -4.19 -18.55 18.05
CA THR A 468 -2.80 -18.52 18.56
C THR A 468 -2.10 -17.21 18.19
N TRP A 469 -1.12 -16.82 19.00
CA TRP A 469 -0.28 -15.66 18.75
C TRP A 469 1.02 -16.10 18.09
N VAL A 470 1.40 -15.40 17.02
CA VAL A 470 2.53 -15.77 16.17
C VAL A 470 3.46 -14.58 15.98
N ASP A 471 4.75 -14.82 16.14
CA ASP A 471 5.82 -13.90 15.79
C ASP A 471 6.40 -14.23 14.41
N LEU A 472 6.58 -13.21 13.59
CA LEU A 472 7.26 -13.27 12.29
C LEU A 472 8.47 -12.35 12.35
N ILE A 473 9.66 -12.93 12.21
CA ILE A 473 10.93 -12.19 12.15
C ILE A 473 11.36 -12.14 10.70
N ILE A 474 11.40 -10.95 10.12
CA ILE A 474 11.83 -10.73 8.75
C ILE A 474 13.28 -10.27 8.79
N GLN A 475 14.20 -11.13 8.38
CA GLN A 475 15.62 -10.89 8.33
C GLN A 475 16.02 -10.47 6.91
N VAL A 476 16.48 -9.23 6.72
CA VAL A 476 17.09 -8.80 5.47
C VAL A 476 18.58 -9.16 5.54
N ASP A 477 19.01 -10.07 4.67
CA ASP A 477 20.31 -10.75 4.81
C ASP A 477 21.48 -9.95 4.23
N THR A 478 21.25 -9.19 3.15
CA THR A 478 22.32 -8.50 2.41
C THR A 478 22.12 -6.99 2.39
N ILE A 479 23.23 -6.26 2.21
CA ILE A 479 23.24 -4.79 2.13
C ILE A 479 22.72 -4.28 0.79
N LEU A 480 22.59 -2.96 0.65
CA LEU A 480 22.20 -2.27 -0.60
C LEU A 480 20.84 -2.70 -1.16
N GLN A 481 19.97 -3.23 -0.32
CA GLN A 481 18.56 -3.45 -0.65
C GLN A 481 17.72 -2.23 -0.25
N PRO A 482 16.62 -1.93 -0.94
CA PRO A 482 15.64 -0.97 -0.45
C PRO A 482 14.95 -1.48 0.81
N ALA A 483 14.23 -0.60 1.51
CA ALA A 483 13.23 -1.06 2.47
C ALA A 483 12.14 -1.83 1.72
N HIS A 484 11.78 -3.02 2.21
CA HIS A 484 10.75 -3.86 1.61
C HIS A 484 9.42 -3.63 2.32
N PRO A 485 8.36 -3.13 1.64
CA PRO A 485 7.02 -3.04 2.20
C PRO A 485 6.39 -4.43 2.25
N ILE A 486 6.47 -5.10 3.40
CA ILE A 486 5.92 -6.45 3.56
C ILE A 486 4.45 -6.36 3.91
N HIS A 487 3.61 -6.81 2.99
CA HIS A 487 2.16 -6.91 3.13
C HIS A 487 1.77 -8.32 3.58
N LYS A 488 0.89 -8.39 4.59
CA LYS A 488 0.25 -9.64 5.01
C LYS A 488 -1.26 -9.54 4.76
N HIS A 489 -1.79 -10.52 4.04
CA HIS A 489 -3.22 -10.64 3.79
C HIS A 489 -3.97 -11.09 5.07
N SER A 490 -5.26 -10.75 5.13
CA SER A 490 -6.19 -11.15 6.20
C SER A 490 -5.79 -10.63 7.59
N ASN A 491 -5.27 -11.48 8.49
CA ASN A 491 -4.95 -11.10 9.87
C ASN A 491 -3.87 -10.00 9.88
N LYS A 492 -4.22 -8.79 10.31
CA LYS A 492 -3.32 -7.63 10.52
C LYS A 492 -2.32 -7.92 11.65
N HIS A 493 -1.19 -7.21 11.65
CA HIS A 493 -0.08 -7.45 12.57
C HIS A 493 0.38 -6.20 13.31
N PHE A 494 0.97 -6.42 14.47
CA PHE A 494 1.68 -5.45 15.26
C PHE A 494 3.13 -5.34 14.81
N ILE A 495 3.64 -4.11 14.69
CA ILE A 495 5.08 -3.85 14.53
C ILE A 495 5.67 -3.74 15.93
N ILE A 496 6.33 -4.81 16.40
CA ILE A 496 6.75 -4.94 17.80
C ILE A 496 8.22 -4.65 18.03
N GLY A 497 9.05 -4.66 16.99
CA GLY A 497 10.46 -4.29 17.12
C GLY A 497 11.22 -4.32 15.81
N GLN A 498 12.41 -3.73 15.81
CA GLN A 498 13.32 -3.75 14.67
C GLN A 498 14.77 -3.52 15.13
N GLY A 499 15.74 -3.95 14.34
CA GLY A 499 17.14 -3.73 14.69
C GLY A 499 18.14 -4.00 13.57
N ASN A 500 19.38 -3.65 13.85
CA ASN A 500 20.53 -3.93 12.99
C ASN A 500 21.18 -5.26 13.39
N GLY A 501 21.85 -5.89 12.44
CA GLY A 501 22.47 -7.20 12.58
C GLY A 501 21.54 -8.35 12.24
N THR A 502 22.03 -9.56 12.52
CA THR A 502 21.25 -10.80 12.38
C THR A 502 20.45 -11.05 13.64
N PHE A 503 19.19 -11.45 13.51
CA PHE A 503 18.39 -11.95 14.62
C PHE A 503 18.91 -13.33 15.05
N THR A 504 19.51 -13.42 16.23
CA THR A 504 20.19 -14.65 16.72
C THR A 504 19.43 -15.38 17.82
N TRP A 505 18.26 -14.90 18.20
CA TRP A 505 17.41 -15.48 19.25
C TRP A 505 16.42 -16.49 18.66
N ASN A 506 15.93 -17.42 19.48
CA ASN A 506 14.91 -18.38 19.04
C ASN A 506 13.50 -17.79 19.12
N THR A 507 13.29 -16.85 20.04
CA THR A 507 11.99 -16.21 20.27
C THR A 507 12.13 -14.70 20.47
N VAL A 508 11.05 -13.96 20.25
CA VAL A 508 11.00 -12.53 20.61
C VAL A 508 11.16 -12.34 22.12
N ALA A 509 10.66 -13.25 22.95
CA ALA A 509 10.78 -13.14 24.40
C ALA A 509 12.26 -13.10 24.85
N GLU A 510 13.11 -13.94 24.25
CA GLU A 510 14.56 -13.91 24.45
C GLU A 510 15.17 -12.60 23.94
N ALA A 511 14.77 -12.15 22.74
CA ALA A 511 15.27 -10.91 22.14
C ALA A 511 14.90 -9.66 22.97
N VAL A 512 13.70 -9.61 23.55
CA VAL A 512 13.24 -8.53 24.44
C VAL A 512 14.09 -8.47 25.70
N GLN A 513 14.54 -9.61 26.24
CA GLN A 513 15.45 -9.62 27.38
C GLN A 513 16.85 -9.12 27.00
N ALA A 514 17.33 -9.46 25.80
CA ALA A 514 18.66 -9.10 25.35
C ALA A 514 18.79 -7.65 24.86
N VAL A 515 17.80 -7.15 24.11
CA VAL A 515 17.79 -5.81 23.51
C VAL A 515 16.44 -5.09 23.71
N PRO A 516 16.01 -4.85 24.97
CA PRO A 516 14.68 -4.35 25.28
C PRO A 516 14.33 -3.01 24.59
N GLY A 517 15.32 -2.15 24.36
CA GLY A 517 15.12 -0.84 23.70
C GLY A 517 14.70 -0.92 22.23
N ASN A 518 14.82 -2.09 21.60
CA ASN A 518 14.44 -2.31 20.21
C ASN A 518 12.98 -2.77 20.05
N PHE A 519 12.26 -2.99 21.15
CA PHE A 519 10.89 -3.52 21.14
C PHE A 519 9.89 -2.55 21.77
N ASN A 520 8.70 -2.47 21.19
CA ASN A 520 7.55 -1.75 21.71
C ASN A 520 6.35 -2.71 21.79
N LEU A 521 6.11 -3.28 22.97
CA LEU A 521 4.97 -4.16 23.23
C LEU A 521 3.80 -3.45 23.92
N LEU A 522 3.94 -2.17 24.26
CA LEU A 522 2.93 -1.41 25.00
C LEU A 522 2.01 -0.61 24.09
N MET A 523 2.58 0.01 23.06
CA MET A 523 1.84 0.81 22.08
C MET A 523 2.35 0.55 20.66
N PRO A 524 2.51 -0.71 20.22
CA PRO A 524 2.93 -1.01 18.85
C PRO A 524 1.90 -0.52 17.85
N GLN A 525 2.35 -0.12 16.65
CA GLN A 525 1.46 0.10 15.52
C GLN A 525 0.79 -1.20 15.10
N TYR A 526 -0.44 -1.12 14.60
CA TYR A 526 -1.23 -2.25 14.10
C TYR A 526 -1.63 -2.01 12.64
N ARG A 527 -1.10 -2.80 11.71
CA ARG A 527 -1.11 -2.53 10.27
C ARG A 527 -1.30 -3.80 9.44
N ASP A 528 -1.47 -3.66 8.13
CA ASP A 528 -1.41 -4.78 7.16
C ASP A 528 -0.14 -4.76 6.29
N THR A 529 0.56 -3.63 6.18
CA THR A 529 1.86 -3.54 5.51
C THR A 529 2.90 -2.99 6.48
N SER A 530 4.17 -3.39 6.39
CA SER A 530 5.27 -2.81 7.19
C SER A 530 6.59 -2.81 6.43
N ASN A 531 7.32 -1.70 6.50
CA ASN A 531 8.63 -1.60 5.87
C ASN A 531 9.71 -2.26 6.71
N THR A 532 10.56 -3.08 6.07
CA THR A 532 11.80 -3.55 6.69
C THR A 532 12.80 -2.38 6.86
N PRO A 533 13.63 -2.39 7.91
CA PRO A 533 14.75 -1.45 8.00
C PRO A 533 15.74 -1.65 6.85
N VAL A 534 16.29 -0.55 6.33
CA VAL A 534 17.26 -0.58 5.22
C VAL A 534 18.61 -1.13 5.71
N PRO A 535 19.16 -2.18 5.07
CA PRO A 535 20.46 -2.76 5.43
C PRO A 535 21.63 -1.95 4.84
N ILE A 536 22.06 -0.89 5.55
CA ILE A 536 23.13 0.01 5.08
C ILE A 536 24.52 -0.59 5.34
N THR A 537 24.82 -0.96 6.58
CA THR A 537 26.14 -1.44 7.01
C THR A 537 26.19 -2.95 7.26
N GLY A 538 25.04 -3.61 7.24
CA GLY A 538 24.90 -5.03 7.50
C GLY A 538 23.43 -5.45 7.49
N PRO A 539 23.15 -6.72 7.83
CA PRO A 539 21.80 -7.26 7.89
C PRO A 539 20.90 -6.45 8.85
N THR A 540 19.59 -6.54 8.66
CA THR A 540 18.59 -5.93 9.55
C THR A 540 17.45 -6.90 9.81
N TRP A 541 16.68 -6.65 10.87
CA TRP A 541 15.50 -7.45 11.18
C TRP A 541 14.30 -6.59 11.56
N LEU A 542 13.11 -7.07 11.21
CA LEU A 542 11.81 -6.54 11.60
C LEU A 542 11.03 -7.65 12.32
N ALA A 543 10.53 -7.36 13.53
CA ALA A 543 9.71 -8.27 14.31
C ALA A 543 8.24 -7.84 14.23
N LEU A 544 7.39 -8.74 13.75
CA LEU A 544 5.95 -8.58 13.67
C LEU A 544 5.26 -9.61 14.58
N ARG A 545 4.13 -9.24 15.17
CA ARG A 545 3.29 -10.16 15.97
C ARG A 545 1.85 -10.07 15.51
N TYR A 546 1.16 -11.20 15.35
CA TYR A 546 -0.27 -11.19 15.02
C TYR A 546 -1.03 -12.31 15.72
N HIS A 547 -2.35 -12.18 15.75
CA HIS A 547 -3.27 -13.17 16.29
C HIS A 547 -3.99 -13.84 15.13
N VAL A 548 -3.96 -15.18 15.10
CA VAL A 548 -4.60 -15.97 14.06
C VAL A 548 -6.10 -16.06 14.39
N VAL A 549 -6.91 -15.21 13.75
CA VAL A 549 -8.37 -15.15 14.02
C VAL A 549 -9.24 -15.48 12.81
N ASN A 550 -8.65 -15.52 11.62
CA ASN A 550 -9.33 -15.87 10.39
C ASN A 550 -8.67 -17.09 9.74
N PRO A 551 -9.28 -18.28 9.82
CA PRO A 551 -8.78 -19.48 9.15
C PRO A 551 -8.88 -19.40 7.62
N GLY A 552 -7.82 -19.78 6.92
CA GLY A 552 -7.77 -19.77 5.45
C GLY A 552 -6.36 -19.78 4.88
N ALA A 553 -6.26 -19.67 3.56
CA ALA A 553 -5.01 -19.54 2.84
C ALA A 553 -4.82 -18.09 2.38
N PHE A 554 -3.67 -17.52 2.73
CA PHE A 554 -3.36 -16.09 2.53
C PHE A 554 -1.90 -15.94 2.07
N LEU A 555 -1.55 -14.77 1.55
CA LEU A 555 -0.16 -14.43 1.24
C LEU A 555 0.46 -13.46 2.24
N MET A 556 1.78 -13.58 2.36
CA MET A 556 2.65 -12.53 2.85
C MET A 556 3.72 -12.27 1.79
N HIS A 557 3.90 -11.03 1.38
CA HIS A 557 4.82 -10.71 0.28
C HIS A 557 5.33 -9.28 0.35
N CYS A 558 6.41 -9.01 -0.37
CA CYS A 558 6.83 -7.64 -0.63
C CYS A 558 5.90 -6.97 -1.64
N HIS A 559 5.56 -5.71 -1.39
CA HIS A 559 4.70 -4.91 -2.25
C HIS A 559 5.47 -4.03 -3.24
N ILE A 560 6.75 -4.34 -3.46
CA ILE A 560 7.46 -3.95 -4.68
C ILE A 560 7.15 -5.01 -5.73
N GLN A 561 6.48 -4.63 -6.81
CA GLN A 561 5.89 -5.54 -7.79
C GLN A 561 6.91 -6.48 -8.42
N VAL A 562 8.12 -5.98 -8.72
CA VAL A 562 9.20 -6.81 -9.28
C VAL A 562 9.78 -7.78 -8.26
N HIS A 563 9.79 -7.43 -6.97
CA HIS A 563 10.19 -8.36 -5.92
C HIS A 563 9.13 -9.44 -5.69
N GLN A 564 7.83 -9.09 -5.74
CA GLN A 564 6.73 -10.05 -5.70
C GLN A 564 6.81 -11.03 -6.87
N SER A 565 6.90 -10.51 -8.10
CA SER A 565 7.07 -11.31 -9.33
C SER A 565 8.34 -12.15 -9.30
N GLY A 566 9.42 -11.61 -8.71
CA GLY A 566 10.69 -12.30 -8.48
C GLY A 566 10.63 -13.40 -7.43
N GLY A 567 9.57 -13.49 -6.64
CA GLY A 567 9.31 -14.56 -5.68
C GLY A 567 9.53 -14.23 -4.21
N MET A 568 9.57 -12.94 -3.83
CA MET A 568 9.51 -12.49 -2.43
C MET A 568 8.08 -12.66 -1.86
N VAL A 569 7.62 -13.90 -1.82
CA VAL A 569 6.26 -14.29 -1.46
C VAL A 569 6.34 -15.54 -0.58
N LEU A 570 5.41 -15.65 0.34
CA LEU A 570 5.23 -16.78 1.23
C LEU A 570 3.74 -17.05 1.41
N ALA A 571 3.34 -18.31 1.33
CA ALA A 571 1.96 -18.70 1.64
C ALA A 571 1.78 -18.95 3.13
N MET A 572 0.67 -18.47 3.67
CA MET A 572 0.27 -18.65 5.06
C MET A 572 -1.05 -19.41 5.11
N LEU A 573 -1.03 -20.60 5.72
CA LEU A 573 -2.22 -21.37 6.02
C LEU A 573 -2.55 -21.14 7.50
N ASP A 574 -3.40 -20.15 7.72
CA ASP A 574 -3.83 -19.74 9.04
C ASP A 574 -4.99 -20.61 9.51
N GLY A 575 -4.95 -21.10 10.76
CA GLY A 575 -6.03 -21.88 11.35
C GLY A 575 -6.24 -23.27 10.73
N VAL A 576 -5.15 -24.01 10.47
CA VAL A 576 -5.22 -25.35 9.81
C VAL A 576 -6.04 -26.38 10.59
N ASP A 577 -6.21 -26.18 11.89
CA ASP A 577 -7.00 -27.01 12.81
C ASP A 577 -8.51 -26.76 12.71
N VAL A 578 -8.93 -25.65 12.10
CA VAL A 578 -10.35 -25.27 11.90
C VAL A 578 -10.55 -24.70 10.49
N TRP A 579 -10.06 -25.42 9.48
CA TRP A 579 -10.09 -24.98 8.09
C TRP A 579 -11.51 -24.63 7.60
N PRO A 580 -11.69 -23.54 6.84
CA PRO A 580 -13.01 -23.07 6.42
C PRO A 580 -13.67 -24.04 5.43
N THR A 581 -14.99 -24.16 5.51
CA THR A 581 -15.79 -24.86 4.49
C THR A 581 -16.07 -23.92 3.33
N ILE A 582 -15.57 -24.26 2.14
CA ILE A 582 -15.74 -23.45 0.93
C ILE A 582 -17.16 -23.66 0.37
N PRO A 583 -17.93 -22.59 0.09
CA PRO A 583 -19.24 -22.74 -0.52
C PRO A 583 -19.15 -23.31 -1.95
N PRO A 584 -20.09 -24.17 -2.38
CA PRO A 584 -20.06 -24.82 -3.70
C PRO A 584 -19.90 -23.85 -4.88
N SER A 585 -20.47 -22.65 -4.78
CA SER A 585 -20.35 -21.59 -5.79
C SER A 585 -18.90 -21.16 -6.08
N TYR A 586 -18.00 -21.33 -5.11
CA TYR A 586 -16.59 -20.96 -5.23
C TYR A 586 -15.71 -22.12 -5.69
N LEU A 587 -16.16 -23.37 -5.52
CA LEU A 587 -15.44 -24.55 -6.05
C LEU A 587 -15.40 -24.56 -7.58
N ASN A 588 -16.42 -23.98 -8.23
CA ASN A 588 -16.50 -23.80 -9.68
C ASN A 588 -15.84 -22.50 -10.18
N ASN A 589 -15.10 -21.78 -9.32
CA ASN A 589 -14.35 -20.57 -9.65
C ASN A 589 -15.21 -19.43 -10.25
N SER A 590 -16.41 -19.22 -9.72
CA SER A 590 -17.34 -18.21 -10.25
C SER A 590 -18.00 -17.35 -9.17
N GLY A 591 -18.24 -17.91 -7.98
CA GLY A 591 -18.97 -17.23 -6.90
C GLY A 591 -20.48 -17.14 -7.15
N PHE A 592 -21.01 -17.93 -8.10
CA PHE A 592 -22.43 -18.04 -8.45
C PHE A 592 -23.07 -19.36 -8.01
#